data_AF-A0A920LI17-F1
#
_entry.id   AF-A0A920LI17-F1
#
_cell.length_a   1.000
_cell.length_b   1.000
_cell.length_c   1.000
_cell.angle_alpha   90.00
_cell.angle_beta   90.00
_cell.angle_gamma   90.00
#
_symmetry.space_group_name_H-M   'P 1'
#
loop_
_entity.id
_entity.type
_entity.pdbx_description
1 polymer ?
#
loop_
_entity_poly.entity_id
_entity_poly.type
_entity_poly.pdbx_seq_one_letter_code
_entity_poly.pdbx_strand_id
1 'polypeptide(L)'
;MKSRNINEKGFSLIEVVVALFILSISVITIYNLIISTSVSTFQLEQKYLAKEVASNRIALIHTIEKPLKPINRNGEMIMGGQKWLWEEEINKNMSNEFYDFTISVRLENKDEYTYTQKVSYLMNKGFTLIEILISLVILSMIAVISSNILQSSLELERTQHQDWQKLEILIFICDN
;
A
#
# COMPACT_ATOMS: atom_id res chain seq x y z
N MET A 1 -45.83 -26.65 63.80
CA MET A 1 -44.59 -26.54 62.99
C MET A 1 -44.65 -27.57 61.87
N LYS A 2 -44.70 -27.12 60.60
CA LYS A 2 -44.78 -28.01 59.43
C LYS A 2 -43.36 -28.32 58.96
N SER A 3 -42.91 -29.56 59.17
CA SER A 3 -41.60 -30.04 58.72
C SER A 3 -41.55 -30.08 57.20
N ARG A 4 -40.62 -29.34 56.58
CA ARG A 4 -40.33 -29.44 55.15
C ARG A 4 -39.44 -30.65 54.94
N ASN A 5 -39.98 -31.68 54.33
CA ASN A 5 -39.23 -32.85 53.93
C ASN A 5 -38.44 -32.51 52.65
N ILE A 6 -37.14 -32.30 52.78
CA ILE A 6 -36.25 -32.07 51.65
C ILE A 6 -35.88 -33.47 51.14
N ASN A 7 -36.53 -33.91 50.07
CA ASN A 7 -36.17 -35.17 49.40
C ASN A 7 -34.81 -34.98 48.75
N GLU A 8 -33.74 -35.38 49.42
CA GLU A 8 -32.42 -35.51 48.81
C GLU A 8 -32.42 -36.74 47.89
N LYS A 9 -32.74 -36.54 46.62
CA LYS A 9 -32.66 -37.57 45.59
C LYS A 9 -31.25 -37.62 45.01
N GLY A 10 -30.61 -38.78 45.13
CA GLY A 10 -29.35 -39.07 44.45
C GLY A 10 -29.52 -39.25 42.94
N PHE A 11 -28.41 -39.24 42.22
CA PHE A 11 -28.38 -39.43 40.77
C PHE A 11 -28.85 -40.84 40.38
N SER A 12 -29.65 -40.91 39.31
CA SER A 12 -30.04 -42.20 38.70
C SER A 12 -28.90 -42.77 37.88
N LEU A 13 -28.76 -44.10 37.85
CA LEU A 13 -27.73 -44.80 37.08
C LEU A 13 -27.80 -44.46 35.58
N ILE A 14 -29.01 -44.33 35.03
CA ILE A 14 -29.19 -43.96 33.61
C ILE A 14 -28.73 -42.52 33.33
N GLU A 15 -28.88 -41.60 34.28
CA GLU A 15 -28.50 -40.20 34.13
C GLU A 15 -26.98 -40.06 34.04
N VAL A 16 -26.25 -40.79 34.89
CA VAL A 16 -24.78 -40.84 34.86
C VAL A 16 -24.28 -41.45 33.54
N VAL A 17 -24.93 -42.50 33.04
CA VAL A 17 -24.56 -43.12 31.75
C VAL A 17 -24.79 -42.16 30.57
N VAL A 18 -25.92 -41.45 30.55
CA VAL A 18 -26.21 -40.45 29.51
C VAL A 18 -25.21 -39.30 29.57
N ALA A 19 -24.89 -38.82 30.78
CA ALA A 19 -23.89 -37.76 30.98
C ALA A 19 -22.50 -38.19 30.46
N LEU A 20 -22.07 -39.41 30.77
CA LEU A 20 -20.80 -39.97 30.28
C LEU A 20 -20.80 -40.16 28.76
N PHE A 21 -21.93 -40.58 28.17
CA PHE A 21 -22.06 -40.73 26.73
C PHE A 21 -21.92 -39.39 26.01
N ILE A 22 -22.65 -38.36 26.45
CA ILE A 22 -22.55 -37.01 25.89
C ILE A 22 -21.12 -36.47 26.06
N LEU A 23 -20.54 -36.64 27.25
CA LEU A 23 -19.17 -36.22 27.55
C LEU A 23 -18.16 -36.87 26.58
N SER A 24 -18.31 -38.16 26.30
CA SER A 24 -17.40 -38.88 25.40
C SER A 24 -17.43 -38.32 23.97
N ILE A 25 -18.61 -38.02 23.43
CA ILE A 25 -18.78 -37.45 22.09
C ILE A 25 -18.19 -36.03 22.04
N SER A 26 -18.40 -35.23 23.09
CA SER A 26 -17.82 -33.89 23.19
C SER A 26 -16.29 -33.92 23.17
N VAL A 27 -15.68 -34.82 23.93
CA VAL A 27 -14.21 -34.96 23.97
C VAL A 27 -13.65 -35.34 22.60
N ILE A 28 -14.26 -36.32 21.91
CA ILE A 28 -13.82 -36.73 20.57
C ILE A 28 -13.93 -35.56 19.58
N THR A 29 -15.02 -34.80 19.64
CA THR A 29 -15.26 -33.66 18.76
C THR A 29 -14.22 -32.55 18.99
N ILE A 30 -13.95 -32.22 20.25
CA ILE A 30 -12.92 -31.23 20.62
C ILE A 30 -11.54 -31.69 20.18
N TYR A 31 -11.21 -32.97 20.37
CA TYR A 31 -9.94 -33.54 19.94
C TYR A 31 -9.74 -33.44 18.43
N ASN A 32 -10.76 -33.81 17.64
CA ASN A 32 -10.73 -33.67 16.18
C ASN A 32 -10.60 -32.20 15.75
N LEU A 33 -11.26 -31.28 16.46
CA LEU A 33 -11.15 -29.85 16.21
C LEU A 33 -9.72 -29.35 16.47
N ILE A 34 -9.10 -29.73 17.58
CA ILE A 34 -7.70 -29.39 17.90
C ILE A 34 -6.75 -29.90 16.81
N ILE A 35 -6.91 -31.16 16.37
CA ILE A 35 -6.09 -31.71 15.28
C ILE A 35 -6.29 -30.91 13.99
N SER A 36 -7.53 -30.60 13.63
CA SER A 36 -7.84 -29.84 12.40
C SER A 36 -7.23 -28.44 12.40
N THR A 37 -7.22 -27.77 13.56
CA THR A 37 -6.58 -26.45 13.72
C THR A 37 -5.05 -26.57 13.76
N SER A 38 -4.49 -27.62 14.34
CA SER A 38 -3.03 -27.81 14.45
C SER A 38 -2.34 -28.12 13.11
N VAL A 39 -2.99 -28.84 12.19
CA VAL A 39 -2.43 -29.09 10.84
C VAL A 39 -2.38 -27.80 9.99
N SER A 40 -3.09 -26.76 10.40
CA SER A 40 -3.21 -25.50 9.66
C SER A 40 -2.09 -24.49 9.93
N THR A 41 -1.34 -24.61 11.04
CA THR A 41 -0.29 -23.63 11.40
C THR A 41 0.94 -23.73 10.50
N PHE A 42 1.37 -24.96 10.19
CA PHE A 42 2.50 -25.20 9.28
C PHE A 42 2.22 -24.67 7.87
N GLN A 43 1.03 -24.95 7.33
CA GLN A 43 0.66 -24.44 6.00
C GLN A 43 0.57 -22.90 5.98
N LEU A 44 0.09 -22.31 7.08
CA LEU A 44 0.03 -20.86 7.23
C LEU A 44 1.42 -20.22 7.29
N GLU A 45 2.34 -20.82 8.03
CA GLU A 45 3.74 -20.40 8.11
C GLU A 45 4.41 -20.45 6.73
N GLN A 46 4.27 -21.56 6.01
CA GLN A 46 4.82 -21.71 4.66
C GLN A 46 4.26 -20.65 3.70
N LYS A 47 2.96 -20.35 3.78
CA LYS A 47 2.32 -19.30 2.98
C LYS A 47 2.81 -17.91 3.37
N TYR A 48 3.03 -17.67 4.66
CA TYR A 48 3.57 -16.41 5.16
C TYR A 48 5.00 -16.18 4.66
N LEU A 49 5.88 -17.18 4.76
CA LEU A 49 7.25 -17.10 4.25
C LEU A 49 7.27 -16.87 2.72
N ALA A 50 6.44 -17.59 1.96
CA ALA A 50 6.32 -17.38 0.51
C ALA A 50 5.87 -15.94 0.17
N LYS A 51 4.96 -15.37 0.96
CA LYS A 51 4.50 -13.99 0.82
C LYS A 51 5.62 -12.99 1.09
N GLU A 52 6.43 -13.20 2.12
CA GLU A 52 7.57 -12.31 2.43
C GLU A 52 8.65 -12.38 1.35
N VAL A 53 8.91 -13.57 0.77
CA VAL A 53 9.77 -13.71 -0.43
C VAL A 53 9.22 -12.89 -1.61
N ALA A 54 7.92 -12.97 -1.89
CA ALA A 54 7.28 -12.18 -2.94
C ALA A 54 7.36 -10.67 -2.64
N SER A 55 7.14 -10.27 -1.39
CA SER A 55 7.23 -8.88 -0.93
C SER A 55 8.63 -8.30 -1.18
N ASN A 56 9.68 -9.06 -0.87
CA ASN A 56 11.05 -8.68 -1.16
C ASN A 56 11.29 -8.47 -2.66
N ARG A 57 10.76 -9.36 -3.52
CA ARG A 57 10.87 -9.19 -4.98
C ARG A 57 10.12 -7.96 -5.47
N ILE A 58 8.90 -7.72 -4.99
CA ILE A 58 8.14 -6.51 -5.29
C ILE A 58 8.97 -5.27 -4.93
N ALA A 59 9.51 -5.20 -3.71
CA ALA A 59 10.35 -4.08 -3.27
C ALA A 59 11.57 -3.84 -4.18
N LEU A 60 12.20 -4.91 -4.66
CA LEU A 60 13.32 -4.82 -5.60
C LEU A 60 12.89 -4.27 -6.96
N ILE A 61 11.75 -4.70 -7.52
CA ILE A 61 11.28 -4.14 -8.81
C ILE A 61 10.88 -2.67 -8.67
N HIS A 62 10.43 -2.26 -7.48
CA HIS A 62 10.07 -0.88 -7.19
C HIS A 62 11.27 0.08 -7.05
N THR A 63 12.46 -0.46 -6.82
CA THR A 63 13.64 0.34 -6.46
C THR A 63 14.77 0.13 -7.47
N ILE A 64 15.54 -0.93 -7.30
CA ILE A 64 16.82 -1.16 -7.99
C ILE A 64 16.60 -1.87 -9.33
N GLU A 65 15.63 -2.77 -9.39
CA GLU A 65 15.42 -3.67 -10.52
C GLU A 65 14.18 -3.29 -11.35
N LYS A 66 13.90 -1.99 -11.48
CA LYS A 66 12.76 -1.52 -12.26
C LYS A 66 12.90 -1.96 -13.71
N PRO A 67 11.97 -2.77 -14.25
CA PRO A 67 12.09 -3.28 -15.59
C PRO A 67 11.74 -2.19 -16.59
N LEU A 68 12.65 -2.00 -17.54
CA LEU A 68 12.47 -1.08 -18.66
C LEU A 68 11.65 -1.71 -19.80
N LYS A 69 11.53 -3.03 -19.80
CA LYS A 69 10.83 -3.85 -20.81
C LYS A 69 10.21 -5.08 -20.15
N PRO A 70 9.14 -5.65 -20.73
CA PRO A 70 8.60 -6.93 -20.29
C PRO A 70 9.62 -8.03 -20.53
N ILE A 71 10.09 -8.66 -19.46
CA ILE A 71 11.04 -9.76 -19.46
C ILE A 71 10.66 -10.75 -18.37
N ASN A 72 10.81 -12.04 -18.64
CA ASN A 72 10.61 -13.07 -17.62
C ASN A 72 11.92 -13.28 -16.87
N ARG A 73 11.85 -13.34 -15.54
CA ARG A 73 13.02 -13.51 -14.67
C ARG A 73 12.71 -14.58 -13.65
N ASN A 74 13.74 -15.30 -13.22
CA ASN A 74 13.61 -16.28 -12.17
C ASN A 74 14.86 -16.25 -11.28
N GLY A 75 14.73 -16.87 -10.12
CA GLY A 75 15.85 -17.02 -9.20
C GLY A 75 15.46 -17.76 -7.94
N GLU A 76 16.40 -17.81 -7.00
CA GLU A 76 16.23 -18.45 -5.71
C GLU A 76 16.38 -17.43 -4.57
N MET A 77 15.73 -17.70 -3.44
CA MET A 77 15.86 -16.94 -2.20
C MET A 77 15.76 -17.90 -1.02
N ILE A 78 16.62 -17.70 -0.02
CA ILE A 78 16.56 -18.46 1.25
C ILE A 78 15.75 -17.65 2.26
N MET A 79 14.70 -18.25 2.81
CA MET A 79 13.87 -17.62 3.85
C MET A 79 13.28 -18.69 4.78
N GLY A 80 13.37 -18.46 6.10
CA GLY A 80 12.91 -19.43 7.10
C GLY A 80 13.71 -20.75 7.09
N GLY A 81 14.98 -20.71 6.66
CA GLY A 81 15.82 -21.91 6.52
C GLY A 81 15.49 -22.79 5.31
N GLN A 82 14.57 -22.37 4.46
CA GLN A 82 14.15 -23.09 3.26
C GLN A 82 14.50 -22.30 2.00
N LYS A 83 14.75 -23.01 0.89
CA LYS A 83 15.01 -22.40 -0.40
C LYS A 83 13.72 -22.28 -1.21
N TRP A 84 13.44 -21.06 -1.66
CA TRP A 84 12.29 -20.67 -2.45
C TRP A 84 12.72 -20.32 -3.86
N LEU A 85 12.02 -20.87 -4.86
CA LEU A 85 12.16 -20.50 -6.26
C LEU A 85 11.08 -19.47 -6.58
N TRP A 86 11.48 -18.36 -7.17
CA TRP A 86 10.59 -17.30 -7.60
C TRP A 86 10.68 -17.09 -9.10
N GLU A 87 9.54 -16.80 -9.71
CA GLU A 87 9.39 -16.55 -11.14
C GLU A 87 8.58 -15.26 -11.32
N GLU A 88 9.09 -14.37 -12.16
CA GLU A 88 8.52 -13.08 -12.53
C GLU A 88 8.13 -13.13 -14.00
N GLU A 89 6.86 -12.89 -14.27
CA GLU A 89 6.34 -12.76 -15.63
C GLU A 89 5.80 -11.34 -15.82
N ILE A 90 6.30 -10.64 -16.84
CA ILE A 90 5.88 -9.28 -17.13
C ILE A 90 5.14 -9.27 -18.46
N ASN A 91 3.83 -9.05 -18.38
CA ASN A 91 2.95 -9.00 -19.54
C ASN A 91 2.50 -7.56 -19.81
N LYS A 92 2.46 -7.18 -21.09
CA LYS A 92 1.93 -5.87 -21.49
C LYS A 92 0.41 -5.91 -21.49
N ASN A 93 -0.23 -4.98 -20.81
CA ASN A 93 -1.69 -4.90 -20.76
C ASN A 93 -2.24 -4.33 -22.08
N MET A 94 -3.50 -4.65 -22.42
CA MET A 94 -4.17 -4.33 -23.68
C MET A 94 -4.20 -2.83 -24.02
N SER A 95 -4.09 -1.94 -23.04
CA SER A 95 -4.06 -0.48 -23.25
C SER A 95 -2.66 0.10 -23.45
N ASN A 96 -1.59 -0.70 -23.49
CA ASN A 96 -0.19 -0.27 -23.67
C ASN A 96 0.39 0.66 -22.59
N GLU A 97 -0.42 1.15 -21.65
CA GLU A 97 -0.04 2.07 -20.56
C GLU A 97 0.32 1.35 -19.26
N PHE A 98 -0.15 0.10 -19.11
CA PHE A 98 0.08 -0.72 -17.93
C PHE A 98 0.90 -1.98 -18.24
N TYR A 99 1.76 -2.35 -17.30
CA TYR A 99 2.40 -3.67 -17.28
C TYR A 99 1.83 -4.47 -16.11
N ASP A 100 1.44 -5.70 -16.41
CA ASP A 100 0.99 -6.67 -15.44
C ASP A 100 2.18 -7.55 -15.05
N PHE A 101 2.46 -7.63 -13.75
CA PHE A 101 3.53 -8.43 -13.18
C PHE A 101 2.91 -9.55 -12.38
N THR A 102 3.29 -10.77 -12.70
CA THR A 102 2.92 -11.93 -11.91
C THR A 102 4.17 -12.44 -11.23
N ILE A 103 4.15 -12.46 -9.90
CA ILE A 103 5.21 -13.04 -9.10
C ILE A 103 4.67 -14.34 -8.53
N SER A 104 5.31 -15.44 -8.88
CA SER A 104 4.96 -16.79 -8.45
C SER A 104 6.10 -17.35 -7.62
N VAL A 105 5.77 -17.86 -6.43
CA VAL A 105 6.75 -18.36 -5.46
C VAL A 105 6.40 -19.81 -5.10
N ARG A 106 7.40 -20.68 -5.17
CA ARG A 106 7.29 -22.10 -4.83
C ARG A 106 8.49 -22.58 -4.03
N LEU A 107 8.31 -23.68 -3.31
CA LEU A 107 9.42 -24.40 -2.69
C LEU A 107 10.20 -25.16 -3.76
N GLU A 108 11.52 -25.27 -3.59
CA GLU A 108 12.37 -26.05 -4.52
C GLU A 108 11.90 -27.50 -4.69
N ASN A 109 11.37 -28.10 -3.62
CA ASN A 109 10.86 -29.47 -3.60
C ASN A 109 9.36 -29.59 -3.93
N LYS A 110 8.75 -28.56 -4.51
CA LYS A 110 7.34 -28.60 -4.94
C LYS A 110 7.18 -28.01 -6.34
N ASP A 111 6.42 -28.71 -7.16
CA ASP A 111 6.07 -28.23 -8.50
C ASP A 111 4.96 -27.18 -8.47
N GLU A 112 4.16 -27.13 -7.39
CA GLU A 112 3.04 -26.20 -7.24
C GLU A 112 3.45 -24.89 -6.54
N TYR A 113 2.91 -23.77 -7.05
CA TYR A 113 3.09 -22.45 -6.44
C TYR A 113 2.38 -22.35 -5.10
N THR A 114 3.15 -22.03 -4.06
CA THR A 114 2.60 -21.79 -2.72
C THR A 114 1.93 -20.42 -2.63
N TYR A 115 2.41 -19.46 -3.43
CA TYR A 115 1.87 -18.10 -3.46
C TYR A 115 2.06 -17.48 -4.84
N THR A 116 1.02 -16.79 -5.33
CA THR A 116 1.05 -16.01 -6.57
C THR A 116 0.41 -14.65 -6.32
N GLN A 117 1.08 -13.58 -6.72
CA GLN A 117 0.57 -12.22 -6.64
C GLN A 117 0.68 -11.55 -8.00
N LYS A 118 -0.46 -11.03 -8.50
CA LYS A 118 -0.51 -10.17 -9.68
C LYS A 118 -0.51 -8.71 -9.23
N VAL A 119 0.32 -7.87 -9.84
CA VAL A 119 0.38 -6.43 -9.60
C VAL A 119 0.40 -5.71 -10.95
N SER A 120 -0.48 -4.71 -11.13
CA SER A 120 -0.55 -3.90 -12.35
C SER A 120 0.08 -2.53 -12.10
N TYR A 121 0.95 -2.10 -12.99
CA TYR A 121 1.70 -0.85 -12.87
C TYR A 121 1.47 0.06 -14.04
N LEU A 122 1.23 1.34 -13.75
CA LEU A 122 1.36 2.44 -14.70
C LEU A 122 2.84 2.67 -15.00
N MET A 123 3.24 2.55 -16.26
CA MET A 123 4.57 2.96 -16.68
C MET A 123 4.62 4.49 -16.71
N ASN A 124 4.80 5.13 -15.55
CA ASN A 124 5.11 6.56 -15.53
C ASN A 124 6.45 6.75 -16.24
N LYS A 125 6.44 7.41 -17.39
CA LYS A 125 7.69 7.87 -18.02
C LYS A 125 8.35 8.80 -17.01
N GLY A 126 9.57 8.48 -16.60
CA GLY A 126 10.32 9.36 -15.70
C GLY A 126 10.33 10.79 -16.26
N PHE A 127 10.26 11.78 -15.37
CA PHE A 127 10.30 13.19 -15.75
C PHE A 127 11.56 13.44 -16.59
N THR A 128 11.38 14.00 -17.78
CA THR A 128 12.48 14.17 -18.75
C THR A 128 13.26 15.44 -18.44
N LEU A 129 14.56 15.44 -18.75
CA LEU A 129 15.38 16.66 -18.62
C LEU A 129 14.84 17.82 -19.48
N ILE A 130 14.20 17.51 -20.61
CA ILE A 130 13.56 18.52 -21.47
C ILE A 130 12.38 19.19 -20.77
N GLU A 131 11.58 18.46 -20.00
CA GLU A 131 10.47 19.05 -19.21
C GLU A 131 11.00 19.98 -18.11
N ILE A 132 12.10 19.61 -17.44
CA ILE A 132 12.74 20.48 -16.42
C ILE A 132 13.19 21.79 -17.06
N LEU A 133 13.84 21.71 -18.23
CA LEU A 133 14.32 22.89 -18.95
C LEU A 133 13.15 23.78 -19.40
N ILE A 134 12.07 23.20 -19.91
CA ILE A 134 10.87 23.95 -20.31
C ILE A 134 10.25 24.65 -19.10
N SER A 135 10.10 23.97 -17.97
CA SER A 135 9.57 24.57 -16.74
C SER A 135 10.45 25.71 -16.23
N LEU A 136 11.78 25.57 -16.27
CA LEU A 136 12.72 26.63 -15.89
C LEU A 136 12.59 27.87 -16.78
N VAL A 137 12.47 27.67 -18.09
CA VAL A 137 12.27 28.78 -19.05
C VAL A 137 10.96 29.49 -18.78
N ILE A 138 9.86 28.74 -18.61
CA ILE A 138 8.55 29.31 -18.30
C ILE A 138 8.60 30.09 -16.98
N LEU A 139 9.23 29.55 -15.94
CA LEU A 139 9.38 30.22 -14.65
C LEU A 139 10.14 31.55 -14.77
N SER A 140 11.22 31.56 -15.57
CA SER A 140 12.00 32.78 -15.82
C SER A 140 11.19 33.86 -16.55
N MET A 141 10.37 33.44 -17.53
CA MET A 141 9.51 34.33 -18.30
C MET A 141 8.43 34.95 -17.41
N ILE A 142 7.80 34.13 -16.54
CA ILE A 142 6.79 34.60 -15.59
C ILE A 142 7.41 35.60 -14.61
N ALA A 143 8.62 35.33 -14.10
CA ALA A 143 9.31 36.22 -13.17
C ALA A 143 9.60 37.60 -13.80
N VAL A 144 10.05 37.62 -15.07
CA VAL A 144 10.31 38.87 -15.81
C VAL A 144 9.02 39.64 -16.05
N ILE A 145 7.97 38.97 -16.53
CA ILE A 145 6.66 39.60 -16.77
C ILE A 145 6.11 40.18 -15.47
N SER A 146 6.18 39.42 -14.38
CA SER A 146 5.73 39.85 -13.06
C SER A 146 6.51 41.08 -12.58
N SER A 147 7.84 41.10 -12.74
CA SER A 147 8.67 42.24 -12.38
C SER A 147 8.29 43.50 -13.16
N ASN A 148 8.03 43.37 -14.47
CA ASN A 148 7.63 44.49 -15.31
C ASN A 148 6.26 45.06 -14.92
N ILE A 149 5.29 44.19 -14.61
CA ILE A 149 3.96 44.60 -14.13
C ILE A 149 4.05 45.29 -12.76
N LEU A 150 4.91 44.80 -11.88
CA LEU A 150 5.12 45.40 -10.56
C LEU A 150 5.74 46.80 -10.69
N GLN A 151 6.73 46.97 -11.57
CA GLN A 151 7.37 48.26 -11.83
C GLN A 151 6.40 49.26 -12.45
N SER A 152 5.61 48.85 -13.44
CA SER A 152 4.62 49.75 -14.04
C SER A 152 3.55 50.20 -13.03
N SER A 153 3.16 49.32 -12.12
CA SER A 153 2.22 49.65 -11.03
C SER A 153 2.81 50.69 -10.08
N LEU A 154 4.08 50.55 -9.69
CA LEU A 154 4.79 51.51 -8.83
C LEU A 154 5.01 52.85 -9.52
N GLU A 155 5.29 52.86 -10.83
CA GLU A 155 5.45 54.09 -11.60
C GLU A 155 4.16 54.90 -11.70
N LEU A 156 3.00 54.24 -11.83
CA LEU A 156 1.69 54.89 -11.85
C LEU A 156 1.34 55.56 -10.51
N GLU A 157 1.67 54.92 -9.38
CA GLU A 157 1.50 55.55 -8.05
C GLU A 157 2.44 56.74 -7.87
N ARG A 158 3.70 56.62 -8.34
CA ARG A 158 4.69 57.70 -8.25
C ARG A 158 4.28 58.94 -9.06
N THR A 159 3.73 58.77 -10.26
CA THR A 159 3.28 59.90 -11.11
C THR A 159 2.05 60.59 -10.54
N GLN A 160 1.08 59.83 -10.03
CA GLN A 160 -0.08 60.38 -9.33
C GLN A 160 0.36 61.23 -8.13
N HIS A 161 1.23 60.72 -7.26
CA HIS A 161 1.74 61.48 -6.12
C HIS A 161 2.47 62.77 -6.53
N GLN A 162 3.24 62.73 -7.61
CA GLN A 162 3.95 63.92 -8.14
C GLN A 162 2.97 64.97 -8.69
N ASP A 163 1.90 64.54 -9.36
CA ASP A 163 0.87 65.43 -9.90
C ASP A 163 0.05 66.10 -8.78
N TRP A 164 -0.29 65.37 -7.71
CA TRP A 164 -0.97 65.93 -6.53
C TRP A 164 -0.12 66.99 -5.83
N GLN A 165 1.17 66.73 -5.62
CA GLN A 165 2.10 67.71 -5.03
C GLN A 165 2.22 68.98 -5.89
N LYS A 166 2.22 68.83 -7.21
CA LYS A 166 2.29 69.98 -8.13
C LYS A 166 1.03 70.84 -8.06
N LEU A 167 -0.15 70.22 -7.94
CA LEU A 167 -1.42 70.92 -7.79
C LEU A 167 -1.52 71.63 -6.43
N GLU A 168 -1.06 71.02 -5.33
CA GLU A 168 -1.01 71.65 -4.01
C GLU A 168 -0.13 72.92 -4.00
N ILE A 169 1.06 72.85 -4.62
CA ILE A 169 1.95 74.02 -4.74
C ILE A 169 1.30 75.13 -5.59
N LEU A 170 0.61 74.78 -6.67
CA LEU A 170 -0.11 75.74 -7.51
C LEU A 170 -1.25 76.44 -6.76
N ILE A 171 -2.04 75.68 -5.99
CA ILE A 171 -3.12 76.25 -5.15
C ILE A 171 -2.52 77.20 -4.10
N PHE A 172 -1.43 76.80 -3.42
CA PHE A 172 -0.74 77.65 -2.44
C PHE A 172 -0.19 78.96 -3.03
N ILE A 173 0.29 78.95 -4.29
CA ILE A 173 0.77 80.16 -4.98
C ILE A 173 -0.39 81.08 -5.39
N CYS A 174 -1.58 80.56 -5.70
CA CYS A 174 -2.73 81.37 -6.10
C CYS A 174 -3.48 82.03 -4.91
N ASP A 175 -3.33 81.49 -3.70
CA ASP A 175 -3.99 81.99 -2.49
C ASP A 175 -3.19 83.08 -1.73
N ASN A 176 -2.03 83.52 -2.22
CA ASN A 176 -1.12 84.50 -1.60
C ASN A 176 -0.77 85.65 -2.55
#